data_AF-A0A2Z7D2C6-F1
#
_entry.id   AF-A0A2Z7D2C6-F1
#
_cell.length_a   1.000
_cell.length_b   1.000
_cell.length_c   1.000
_cell.angle_alpha   90.00
_cell.angle_beta   90.00
_cell.angle_gamma   90.00
#
_symmetry.space_group_name_H-M   'P 1'
#
loop_
_entity.id
_entity.type
_entity.pdbx_description
1 polymer ?
#
loop_
_entity_poly.entity_id
_entity_poly.type
_entity_poly.pdbx_seq_one_letter_code
_entity_poly.pdbx_strand_id
1 'polypeptide(L)'
;MAMGAIRDEQTEIIKPRNDKREYRRVVLQNNVEVLLISDTETDKCAASMDVRVGSFSDPEGLEGLAHFLEHMLFYASEKYPEEDSYSKYISEHGGSTNAFTSSEHTNYYFDVNPDCFEEALDRFSQFFIKPLMSADATTREIKAVDSENQKNLLSDAWRMNQLQKHFSVKDHPYHKFSTGNWNTLEVRPKERGLDTRQELLRFYNENYSANRMHLVIYSKDDLDKSESLVKNKFEKIRNMDLGCVNFTGQPCDSENLQIIVKAVPIKQGHKLRFVWPLTPGIRHYKEGPSRYLGHLVGHEGEGSLFYVLKKLGGCYFLIMPESSIHCFPTYWFQN
;
A
#
# COMPACT_ATOMS: atom_id res chain seq x y z
N MET A 1 -5.20 17.71 36.48
CA MET A 1 -6.22 16.67 36.36
C MET A 1 -7.14 17.03 35.20
N ALA A 2 -6.98 16.33 34.08
CA ALA A 2 -7.98 16.11 33.04
C ALA A 2 -7.40 14.99 32.19
N MET A 3 -7.64 13.74 32.59
CA MET A 3 -7.36 12.59 31.73
C MET A 3 -8.27 12.72 30.52
N GLY A 4 -7.68 12.96 29.35
CA GLY A 4 -8.42 12.96 28.08
C GLY A 4 -9.04 11.58 27.88
N ALA A 5 -10.36 11.53 27.96
CA ALA A 5 -11.13 10.30 27.81
C ALA A 5 -10.91 9.70 26.42
N ILE A 6 -10.56 8.42 26.39
CA ILE A 6 -10.61 7.57 25.20
C ILE A 6 -12.03 7.67 24.63
N ARG A 7 -12.16 7.98 23.34
CA ARG A 7 -13.46 7.86 22.64
C ARG A 7 -13.70 6.38 22.36
N ASP A 8 -14.07 5.67 23.42
CA ASP A 8 -14.45 4.26 23.37
C ASP A 8 -15.89 4.16 22.85
N GLU A 9 -16.08 4.46 21.56
CA GLU A 9 -17.27 3.98 20.88
C GLU A 9 -17.06 2.48 20.64
N GLN A 10 -17.57 1.65 21.55
CA GLN A 10 -17.64 0.19 21.38
C GLN A 10 -18.36 -0.11 20.06
N THR A 11 -17.57 -0.26 19.01
CA THR A 11 -18.06 -0.56 17.67
C THR A 11 -18.17 -2.07 17.59
N GLU A 12 -19.39 -2.57 17.41
CA GLU A 12 -19.60 -4.00 17.20
C GLU A 12 -18.93 -4.43 15.89
N ILE A 13 -17.94 -5.32 15.99
CA ILE A 13 -17.22 -5.85 14.83
C ILE A 13 -17.96 -7.11 14.36
N ILE A 14 -18.62 -7.00 13.21
CA ILE A 14 -19.36 -8.11 12.60
C ILE A 14 -18.35 -9.15 12.09
N LYS A 15 -18.47 -10.39 12.57
CA LYS A 15 -17.62 -11.52 12.17
C LYS A 15 -18.45 -12.76 11.79
N PRO A 16 -17.88 -13.70 11.02
CA PRO A 16 -18.51 -15.00 10.76
C PRO A 16 -18.79 -15.76 12.07
N ARG A 17 -19.87 -16.57 12.11
CA ARG A 17 -20.26 -17.33 13.31
C ARG A 17 -19.23 -18.36 13.77
N ASN A 18 -18.40 -18.84 12.86
CA ASN A 18 -17.35 -19.82 13.12
C ASN A 18 -16.01 -19.16 13.52
N ASP A 19 -15.94 -17.83 13.54
CA ASP A 19 -14.73 -17.11 13.93
C ASP A 19 -14.64 -16.96 15.45
N LYS A 20 -13.75 -17.75 16.05
CA LYS A 20 -13.54 -17.79 17.50
C LYS A 20 -12.72 -16.63 18.04
N ARG A 21 -12.05 -15.85 17.17
CA ARG A 21 -11.14 -14.76 17.58
C ARG A 21 -11.91 -13.60 18.19
N GLU A 22 -11.28 -12.87 19.08
CA GLU A 22 -11.86 -11.66 19.68
C GLU A 22 -11.32 -10.42 18.99
N TYR A 23 -12.15 -9.38 18.91
CA TYR A 23 -11.83 -8.15 18.18
C TYR A 23 -12.18 -6.93 19.02
N ARG A 24 -11.32 -5.91 18.96
CA ARG A 24 -11.61 -4.59 19.53
C ARG A 24 -11.06 -3.50 18.64
N ARG A 25 -11.88 -2.50 18.33
CA ARG A 25 -11.41 -1.25 17.72
C ARG A 25 -11.07 -0.26 18.82
N VAL A 26 -9.89 0.34 18.75
CA VAL A 26 -9.42 1.37 19.69
C VAL A 26 -8.92 2.56 18.88
N VAL A 27 -9.17 3.78 19.35
CA VAL A 27 -8.53 4.98 18.82
C VAL A 27 -7.62 5.55 19.90
N LEU A 28 -6.31 5.60 19.61
CA LEU A 28 -5.32 6.14 20.54
C LEU A 28 -5.48 7.66 20.71
N GLN A 29 -4.89 8.25 21.76
CA GLN A 29 -4.99 9.70 22.00
C GLN A 29 -4.40 10.55 20.86
N ASN A 30 -3.45 9.99 20.11
CA ASN A 30 -2.86 10.62 18.94
C ASN A 30 -3.62 10.35 17.63
N ASN A 31 -4.83 9.78 17.68
CA ASN A 31 -5.68 9.44 16.53
C ASN A 31 -5.20 8.28 15.63
N VAL A 32 -4.24 7.47 16.07
CA VAL A 32 -4.01 6.17 15.40
C VAL A 32 -5.24 5.29 15.63
N GLU A 33 -5.84 4.80 14.55
CA GLU A 33 -6.91 3.81 14.61
C GLU A 33 -6.31 2.41 14.71
N VAL A 34 -6.77 1.60 15.65
CA VAL A 34 -6.22 0.28 15.92
C VAL A 34 -7.31 -0.78 15.88
N LEU A 35 -7.07 -1.87 15.17
CA LEU A 35 -7.83 -3.11 15.27
C LEU A 35 -6.99 -4.16 16.01
N LEU A 36 -7.46 -4.55 17.19
CA LEU A 36 -6.88 -5.63 17.98
C LEU A 36 -7.59 -6.93 17.65
N ILE A 37 -6.82 -7.99 17.41
CA ILE A 37 -7.32 -9.34 17.14
C ILE A 37 -6.62 -10.29 18.11
N SER A 38 -7.39 -10.90 19.01
CA SER A 38 -6.89 -11.92 19.93
C SER A 38 -7.22 -13.32 19.41
N ASP A 39 -6.18 -14.14 19.25
CA ASP A 39 -6.28 -15.56 18.91
C ASP A 39 -5.37 -16.37 19.84
N THR A 40 -5.95 -16.94 20.90
CA THR A 40 -5.22 -17.71 21.90
C THR A 40 -4.61 -19.01 21.37
N GLU A 41 -5.07 -19.49 20.19
CA GLU A 41 -4.59 -20.72 19.56
C GLU A 41 -3.47 -20.46 18.52
N THR A 42 -3.10 -19.20 18.29
CA THR A 42 -2.11 -18.87 17.26
C THR A 42 -0.68 -19.30 17.60
N ASP A 43 0.05 -19.75 16.57
CA ASP A 43 1.48 -20.06 16.60
C ASP A 43 2.36 -18.86 16.21
N LYS A 44 1.75 -17.78 15.68
CA LYS A 44 2.44 -16.54 15.31
C LYS A 44 1.61 -15.32 15.69
N CYS A 45 2.30 -14.26 16.06
CA CYS A 45 1.71 -12.92 16.18
C CYS A 45 2.13 -12.07 14.99
N ALA A 46 1.34 -11.06 14.65
CA ALA A 46 1.58 -10.19 13.50
C ALA A 46 1.10 -8.78 13.76
N ALA A 47 1.68 -7.83 13.03
CA ALA A 47 1.21 -6.46 12.99
C ALA A 47 1.27 -5.90 11.57
N SER A 48 0.37 -4.98 11.25
CA SER A 48 0.39 -4.21 10.01
C SER A 48 0.03 -2.75 10.30
N MET A 49 0.85 -1.82 9.81
CA MET A 49 0.58 -0.39 9.83
C MET A 49 0.35 0.08 8.40
N ASP A 50 -0.83 0.63 8.15
CA ASP A 50 -1.16 1.35 6.94
C ASP A 50 -1.05 2.86 7.18
N VAL A 51 -0.28 3.55 6.36
CA VAL A 51 -0.25 5.00 6.30
C VAL A 51 -0.99 5.43 5.04
N ARG A 52 -2.03 6.25 5.18
CA ARG A 52 -2.84 6.76 4.06
C ARG A 52 -2.13 7.86 3.26
N VAL A 53 -0.95 7.54 2.75
CA VAL A 53 -0.11 8.33 1.86
C VAL A 53 0.61 7.32 0.96
N GLY A 54 0.68 7.61 -0.34
CA GLY A 54 1.41 6.77 -1.30
C GLY A 54 1.97 7.61 -2.45
N SER A 55 2.31 6.93 -3.55
CA SER A 55 2.99 7.55 -4.71
C SER A 55 2.24 8.71 -5.40
N PHE A 56 0.93 8.84 -5.21
CA PHE A 56 0.21 10.03 -5.72
C PHE A 56 0.66 11.32 -5.02
N SER A 57 1.16 11.19 -3.79
CA SER A 57 1.69 12.30 -3.00
C SER A 57 3.15 12.62 -3.33
N ASP A 58 3.83 11.84 -4.20
CA ASP A 58 5.22 12.10 -4.59
C ASP A 58 5.37 13.55 -5.10
N PRO A 59 6.36 14.31 -4.63
CA PRO A 59 6.61 15.65 -5.14
C PRO A 59 6.99 15.64 -6.62
N GLU A 60 6.71 16.74 -7.32
CA GLU A 60 7.00 16.86 -8.75
C GLU A 60 8.51 16.79 -9.04
N GLY A 61 8.90 15.85 -9.90
CA GLY A 61 10.29 15.55 -10.23
C GLY A 61 11.03 14.76 -9.15
N LEU A 62 10.31 14.18 -8.19
CA LEU A 62 10.79 13.20 -7.19
C LEU A 62 9.91 11.94 -7.24
N GLU A 63 9.59 11.48 -8.45
CA GLU A 63 8.79 10.27 -8.66
C GLU A 63 9.43 9.05 -7.98
N GLY A 64 8.65 8.35 -7.15
CA GLY A 64 9.07 7.23 -6.32
C GLY A 64 9.52 7.59 -4.91
N LEU A 65 9.37 8.84 -4.45
CA LEU A 65 9.82 9.25 -3.11
C LEU A 65 9.07 8.52 -1.98
N ALA A 66 7.77 8.27 -2.10
CA ALA A 66 7.01 7.50 -1.12
C ALA A 66 7.49 6.05 -1.05
N HIS A 67 7.77 5.43 -2.20
CA HIS A 67 8.34 4.08 -2.27
C HIS A 67 9.76 4.05 -1.70
N PHE A 68 10.55 5.07 -1.97
CA PHE A 68 11.88 5.19 -1.38
C PHE A 68 11.84 5.37 0.15
N LEU A 69 10.88 6.14 0.68
CA LEU A 69 10.66 6.27 2.12
C LEU A 69 10.32 4.92 2.75
N GLU A 70 9.48 4.13 2.09
CA GLU A 70 9.18 2.76 2.53
C GLU A 70 10.44 1.95 2.80
N HIS A 71 11.37 1.89 1.83
CA HIS A 71 12.65 1.18 2.00
C HIS A 71 13.46 1.74 3.18
N MET A 72 13.54 3.06 3.29
CA MET A 72 14.37 3.73 4.29
C MET A 72 13.89 3.51 5.73
N LEU A 73 12.60 3.23 5.97
CA LEU A 73 12.09 2.99 7.32
C LEU A 73 12.53 1.65 7.92
N PHE A 74 12.95 0.67 7.10
CA PHE A 74 13.40 -0.64 7.60
C PHE A 74 14.77 -0.61 8.29
N TYR A 75 15.58 0.42 8.02
CA TYR A 75 16.99 0.41 8.38
C TYR A 75 17.22 0.72 9.86
N ALA A 76 17.03 1.98 10.25
CA ALA A 76 17.46 2.42 11.56
C ALA A 76 16.55 3.49 12.13
N SER A 77 16.45 3.49 13.45
CA SER A 77 15.75 4.48 14.25
C SER A 77 16.62 4.97 15.39
N GLU A 78 16.23 6.06 16.05
CA GLU A 78 17.00 6.61 17.18
C GLU A 78 17.19 5.56 18.29
N LYS A 79 16.16 4.73 18.55
CA LYS A 79 16.20 3.69 19.58
C LYS A 79 16.91 2.41 19.13
N TYR A 80 16.85 2.09 17.84
CA TYR A 80 17.53 0.93 17.22
C TYR A 80 18.39 1.43 16.06
N PRO A 81 19.61 1.93 16.32
CA PRO A 81 20.44 2.59 15.31
C PRO A 81 21.19 1.63 14.38
N GLU A 82 21.23 0.33 14.71
CA GLU A 82 21.82 -0.70 13.86
C GLU A 82 20.89 -0.99 12.67
N GLU A 83 21.43 -0.86 11.45
CA GLU A 83 20.71 -0.82 10.17
C GLU A 83 19.89 -2.05 9.80
N ASP A 84 20.19 -3.22 10.36
CA ASP A 84 19.46 -4.46 10.09
C ASP A 84 18.79 -5.02 11.35
N SER A 85 18.79 -4.26 12.46
CA SER A 85 18.34 -4.71 13.77
C SER A 85 16.90 -5.25 13.73
N TYR A 86 16.01 -4.58 12.99
CA TYR A 86 14.63 -5.01 12.83
C TYR A 86 14.53 -6.29 12.00
N SER A 87 15.03 -6.28 10.76
CA SER A 87 14.93 -7.42 9.84
C SER A 87 15.61 -8.67 10.40
N LYS A 88 16.76 -8.50 11.06
CA LYS A 88 17.49 -9.56 11.75
C LYS A 88 16.69 -10.12 12.92
N TYR A 89 16.13 -9.27 13.78
CA TYR A 89 15.28 -9.71 14.89
C TYR A 89 14.09 -10.54 14.39
N ILE A 90 13.38 -10.06 13.37
CA ILE A 90 12.24 -10.78 12.80
C ILE A 90 12.67 -12.15 12.27
N SER A 91 13.76 -12.20 11.49
CA SER A 91 14.26 -13.46 10.90
C SER A 91 14.76 -14.46 11.95
N GLU A 92 15.43 -14.00 13.01
CA GLU A 92 15.95 -14.86 14.09
C GLU A 92 14.84 -15.44 14.98
N HIS A 93 13.66 -14.81 15.00
CA HIS A 93 12.51 -15.21 15.81
C HIS A 93 11.36 -15.84 14.98
N GLY A 94 11.72 -16.51 13.89
CA GLY A 94 10.78 -17.31 13.07
C GLY A 94 9.80 -16.47 12.24
N GLY A 95 10.07 -15.19 12.11
CA GLY A 95 9.19 -14.21 11.47
C GLY A 95 9.54 -13.90 10.02
N SER A 96 8.68 -13.08 9.42
CA SER A 96 8.96 -12.41 8.13
C SER A 96 8.38 -11.00 8.14
N THR A 97 8.94 -10.10 7.33
CA THR A 97 8.46 -8.72 7.22
C THR A 97 8.51 -8.26 5.77
N ASN A 98 7.62 -7.35 5.41
CA ASN A 98 7.62 -6.70 4.11
C ASN A 98 6.83 -5.39 4.18
N ALA A 99 6.85 -4.63 3.09
CA ALA A 99 5.99 -3.49 2.88
C ALA A 99 5.62 -3.36 1.40
N PHE A 100 4.68 -2.46 1.12
CA PHE A 100 4.43 -2.00 -0.24
C PHE A 100 3.90 -0.58 -0.25
N THR A 101 4.24 0.14 -1.32
CA THR A 101 3.72 1.47 -1.62
C THR A 101 2.78 1.40 -2.83
N SER A 102 1.53 1.80 -2.60
CA SER A 102 0.50 1.93 -3.63
C SER A 102 0.33 3.40 -4.06
N SER A 103 -0.76 3.71 -4.75
CA SER A 103 -1.10 5.09 -5.11
C SER A 103 -1.38 5.97 -3.89
N GLU A 104 -2.14 5.47 -2.93
CA GLU A 104 -2.68 6.27 -1.82
C GLU A 104 -2.29 5.76 -0.44
N HIS A 105 -1.62 4.61 -0.38
CA HIS A 105 -1.27 3.91 0.86
C HIS A 105 0.15 3.35 0.81
N THR A 106 0.85 3.40 1.93
CA THR A 106 2.06 2.64 2.19
C THR A 106 1.81 1.75 3.40
N ASN A 107 1.93 0.43 3.21
CA ASN A 107 1.63 -0.56 4.24
C ASN A 107 2.91 -1.30 4.63
N TYR A 108 3.13 -1.45 5.93
CA TYR A 108 4.25 -2.18 6.51
C TYR A 108 3.70 -3.30 7.39
N TYR A 109 4.29 -4.49 7.34
CA TYR A 109 3.80 -5.60 8.13
C TYR A 109 4.88 -6.61 8.48
N PHE A 110 4.63 -7.37 9.56
CA PHE A 110 5.45 -8.50 9.94
C PHE A 110 4.65 -9.57 10.67
N ASP A 111 5.23 -10.77 10.73
CA ASP A 111 4.87 -11.82 11.66
C ASP A 111 6.11 -12.28 12.47
N VAL A 112 5.90 -12.86 13.64
CA VAL A 112 6.94 -13.40 14.52
C VAL A 112 6.34 -14.42 15.50
N ASN A 113 7.18 -15.25 16.13
CA ASN A 113 6.75 -16.13 17.21
C ASN A 113 6.19 -15.33 18.42
N PRO A 114 5.16 -15.82 19.13
CA PRO A 114 4.44 -15.06 20.16
C PRO A 114 5.31 -14.48 21.27
N ASP A 115 6.29 -15.24 21.77
CA ASP A 115 7.15 -14.82 22.89
C ASP A 115 8.03 -13.61 22.57
N CYS A 116 8.19 -13.29 21.28
CA CYS A 116 9.05 -12.22 20.77
C CYS A 116 8.24 -11.02 20.24
N PHE A 117 6.91 -11.10 20.31
CA PHE A 117 6.03 -10.15 19.66
C PHE A 117 6.15 -8.72 20.19
N GLU A 118 6.21 -8.55 21.52
CA GLU A 118 6.31 -7.22 22.12
C GLU A 118 7.56 -6.46 21.67
N GLU A 119 8.71 -7.14 21.59
CA GLU A 119 9.96 -6.51 21.19
C GLU A 119 10.05 -6.26 19.67
N ALA A 120 9.49 -7.17 18.86
CA ALA A 120 9.29 -6.92 17.43
C ALA A 120 8.41 -5.68 17.19
N LEU A 121 7.32 -5.56 17.96
CA LEU A 121 6.39 -4.44 17.87
C LEU A 121 7.03 -3.12 18.34
N ASP A 122 7.90 -3.17 19.35
CA ASP A 122 8.67 -2.02 19.81
C ASP A 122 9.60 -1.49 18.71
N ARG A 123 10.33 -2.37 18.01
CA ARG A 123 11.16 -1.99 16.85
C ARG A 123 10.31 -1.41 15.72
N PHE A 124 9.22 -2.09 15.38
CA PHE A 124 8.29 -1.67 14.33
C PHE A 124 7.72 -0.27 14.59
N SER A 125 7.34 0.03 15.84
CA SER A 125 6.81 1.35 16.20
C SER A 125 7.79 2.49 15.92
N GLN A 126 9.11 2.23 15.96
CA GLN A 126 10.11 3.28 15.77
C GLN A 126 10.18 3.82 14.34
N PHE A 127 9.66 3.07 13.36
CA PHE A 127 9.52 3.51 11.96
C PHE A 127 8.69 4.79 11.88
N PHE A 128 7.70 4.91 12.76
CA PHE A 128 6.70 5.97 12.78
C PHE A 128 6.95 7.02 13.87
N ILE A 129 7.98 6.84 14.68
CA ILE A 129 8.31 7.74 15.80
C ILE A 129 9.55 8.57 15.47
N LYS A 130 10.68 7.90 15.21
CA LYS A 130 11.99 8.56 14.99
C LYS A 130 12.93 7.70 14.13
N PRO A 131 12.64 7.52 12.82
CA PRO A 131 13.58 6.91 11.89
C PRO A 131 14.79 7.83 11.64
N LEU A 132 15.98 7.26 11.44
CA LEU A 132 17.22 8.03 11.24
C LEU A 132 17.41 8.50 9.79
N MET A 133 17.04 7.66 8.82
CA MET A 133 17.25 7.88 7.38
C MET A 133 18.67 8.42 7.09
N SER A 134 19.71 7.64 7.40
CA SER A 134 21.11 8.10 7.30
C SER A 134 21.53 8.41 5.86
N ALA A 135 22.48 9.32 5.69
CA ALA A 135 23.01 9.67 4.37
C ALA A 135 23.71 8.47 3.70
N ASP A 136 24.40 7.66 4.49
CA ASP A 136 25.12 6.47 4.01
C ASP A 136 24.16 5.38 3.50
N ALA A 137 22.99 5.22 4.14
CA ALA A 137 21.95 4.31 3.64
C ALA A 137 21.25 4.85 2.39
N THR A 138 20.98 6.16 2.35
CA THR A 138 20.19 6.81 1.28
C THR A 138 20.70 6.44 -0.12
N THR A 139 22.00 6.59 -0.39
CA THR A 139 22.56 6.31 -1.74
C THR A 139 22.49 4.83 -2.10
N ARG A 140 22.67 3.93 -1.13
CA ARG A 140 22.57 2.48 -1.36
C ARG A 140 21.14 2.09 -1.68
N GLU A 141 20.18 2.64 -0.96
CA GLU A 141 18.77 2.33 -1.12
C GLU A 141 18.19 2.90 -2.42
N ILE A 142 18.67 4.04 -2.91
CA ILE A 142 18.30 4.51 -4.26
C ILE A 142 18.76 3.50 -5.33
N LYS A 143 19.90 2.82 -5.15
CA LYS A 143 20.33 1.74 -6.07
C LYS A 143 19.46 0.49 -5.95
N ALA A 144 18.98 0.17 -4.74
CA ALA A 144 18.06 -0.94 -4.54
C ALA A 144 16.74 -0.69 -5.28
N VAL A 145 16.16 0.51 -5.13
CA VAL A 145 14.97 0.95 -5.88
C VAL A 145 15.20 0.94 -7.39
N ASP A 146 16.37 1.41 -7.85
CA ASP A 146 16.73 1.34 -9.28
C ASP A 146 16.75 -0.11 -9.79
N SER A 147 17.39 -1.02 -9.04
CA SER A 147 17.44 -2.45 -9.37
C SER A 147 16.05 -3.08 -9.44
N GLU A 148 15.14 -2.72 -8.53
CA GLU A 148 13.75 -3.14 -8.58
C GLU A 148 13.05 -2.64 -9.86
N ASN A 149 13.24 -1.37 -10.21
CA ASN A 149 12.71 -0.83 -11.46
C ASN A 149 13.30 -1.57 -12.69
N GLN A 150 14.61 -1.85 -12.73
CA GLN A 150 15.22 -2.62 -13.81
C GLN A 150 14.59 -4.01 -13.96
N LYS A 151 14.32 -4.69 -12.85
CA LYS A 151 13.57 -5.96 -12.86
C LYS A 151 12.16 -5.79 -13.43
N ASN A 152 11.47 -4.71 -13.06
CA ASN A 152 10.11 -4.42 -13.52
C ASN A 152 10.03 -4.10 -15.02
N LEU A 153 11.10 -3.57 -15.63
CA LEU A 153 11.16 -3.31 -17.08
C LEU A 153 11.00 -4.56 -17.95
N LEU A 154 11.30 -5.74 -17.40
CA LEU A 154 11.12 -7.04 -18.06
C LEU A 154 9.75 -7.68 -17.82
N SER A 155 8.89 -7.06 -17.02
CA SER A 155 7.54 -7.55 -16.73
C SER A 155 6.49 -6.85 -17.58
N ASP A 156 5.81 -7.61 -18.45
CA ASP A 156 4.69 -7.07 -19.24
C ASP A 156 3.59 -6.45 -18.37
N ALA A 157 3.35 -6.98 -17.15
CA ALA A 157 2.35 -6.42 -16.25
C ALA A 157 2.71 -4.99 -15.81
N TRP A 158 3.96 -4.78 -15.37
CA TRP A 158 4.46 -3.46 -14.98
C TRP A 158 4.53 -2.49 -16.16
N ARG A 159 5.02 -2.96 -17.32
CA ARG A 159 5.05 -2.16 -18.55
C ARG A 159 3.66 -1.69 -18.96
N MET A 160 2.68 -2.59 -18.97
CA MET A 160 1.29 -2.24 -19.35
C MET A 160 0.60 -1.36 -18.30
N ASN A 161 0.96 -1.49 -17.02
CA ASN A 161 0.47 -0.62 -15.97
C ASN A 161 1.00 0.81 -16.16
N GLN A 162 2.32 0.99 -16.31
CA GLN A 162 2.90 2.32 -16.52
C GLN A 162 2.49 2.93 -17.87
N LEU A 163 2.33 2.11 -18.92
CA LEU A 163 1.82 2.57 -20.21
C LEU A 163 0.39 3.11 -20.08
N GLN A 164 -0.48 2.45 -19.31
CA GLN A 164 -1.82 2.95 -19.04
C GLN A 164 -1.80 4.29 -18.32
N LYS A 165 -0.97 4.42 -17.28
CA LYS A 165 -0.76 5.68 -16.56
C LYS A 165 -0.29 6.79 -17.51
N HIS A 166 0.61 6.49 -18.43
CA HIS A 166 1.15 7.46 -19.38
C HIS A 166 0.10 8.05 -20.35
N PHE A 167 -1.00 7.35 -20.60
CA PHE A 167 -2.11 7.86 -21.42
C PHE A 167 -3.15 8.65 -20.63
N SER A 168 -2.96 8.83 -19.32
CA SER A 168 -3.81 9.67 -18.48
C SER A 168 -3.40 11.15 -18.54
N VAL A 169 -4.27 12.05 -18.07
CA VAL A 169 -4.01 13.49 -17.96
C VAL A 169 -2.69 13.74 -17.24
N LYS A 170 -1.77 14.49 -17.86
CA LYS A 170 -0.39 14.67 -17.36
C LYS A 170 -0.32 15.22 -15.94
N ASP A 171 -1.19 16.17 -15.61
CA ASP A 171 -1.22 16.83 -14.31
C ASP A 171 -1.92 15.99 -13.23
N HIS A 172 -2.60 14.90 -13.62
CA HIS A 172 -3.26 14.02 -12.66
C HIS A 172 -2.23 13.07 -12.01
N PRO A 173 -2.26 12.85 -10.68
CA PRO A 173 -1.29 12.00 -9.97
C PRO A 173 -1.17 10.56 -10.51
N TYR A 174 -2.25 10.03 -11.10
CA TYR A 174 -2.25 8.73 -11.77
C TYR A 174 -1.23 8.63 -12.92
N HIS A 175 -0.84 9.74 -13.56
CA HIS A 175 0.16 9.77 -14.62
C HIS A 175 1.57 9.46 -14.12
N LYS A 176 1.84 9.70 -12.83
CA LYS A 176 3.18 9.61 -12.24
C LYS A 176 3.78 8.21 -12.34
N PHE A 177 5.11 8.17 -12.38
CA PHE A 177 5.88 6.94 -12.23
C PHE A 177 6.04 6.63 -10.74
N SER A 178 5.50 5.52 -10.27
CA SER A 178 5.37 5.26 -8.82
C SER A 178 6.56 4.52 -8.20
N THR A 179 7.37 3.82 -9.00
CA THR A 179 8.48 3.00 -8.47
C THR A 179 9.69 3.86 -8.10
N GLY A 180 9.98 4.90 -8.88
CA GLY A 180 11.26 5.61 -8.79
C GLY A 180 12.42 4.82 -9.39
N ASN A 181 13.53 5.51 -9.62
CA ASN A 181 14.79 4.93 -10.08
C ASN A 181 15.96 5.90 -9.82
N TRP A 182 17.16 5.51 -10.22
CA TRP A 182 18.35 6.37 -10.07
C TRP A 182 18.19 7.75 -10.72
N ASN A 183 17.48 7.82 -11.85
CA ASN A 183 17.28 9.09 -12.54
C ASN A 183 16.32 10.03 -11.80
N THR A 184 15.21 9.52 -11.24
CA THR A 184 14.20 10.34 -10.54
C THR A 184 14.56 10.67 -9.10
N LEU A 185 15.38 9.83 -8.45
CA LEU A 185 15.75 9.99 -7.05
C LEU A 185 17.17 10.50 -6.82
N GLU A 186 18.04 10.52 -7.84
CA GLU A 186 19.42 10.98 -7.68
C GLU A 186 19.82 12.00 -8.76
N VAL A 187 19.71 11.66 -10.05
CA VAL A 187 20.23 12.51 -11.13
C VAL A 187 19.44 13.82 -11.26
N ARG A 188 18.12 13.72 -11.53
CA ARG A 188 17.26 14.90 -11.74
C ARG A 188 17.16 15.81 -10.52
N PRO A 189 17.03 15.30 -9.29
CA PRO A 189 17.03 16.16 -8.10
C PRO A 189 18.35 16.93 -7.96
N LYS A 190 19.50 16.26 -8.15
CA LYS A 190 20.82 16.90 -8.06
C LYS A 190 21.02 17.98 -9.12
N GLU A 191 20.58 17.75 -10.35
CA GLU A 191 20.62 18.76 -11.42
C GLU A 191 19.81 20.03 -11.07
N ARG A 192 18.76 19.88 -10.26
CA ARG A 192 17.93 20.98 -9.73
C ARG A 192 18.47 21.57 -8.42
N GLY A 193 19.60 21.08 -7.90
CA GLY A 193 20.16 21.49 -6.61
C GLY A 193 19.39 20.98 -5.39
N LEU A 194 18.59 19.92 -5.55
CA LEU A 194 17.84 19.28 -4.46
C LEU A 194 18.64 18.13 -3.85
N ASP A 195 18.58 18.03 -2.52
CA ASP A 195 19.07 16.88 -1.76
C ASP A 195 17.90 15.93 -1.48
N THR A 196 17.87 14.79 -2.16
CA THR A 196 16.81 13.78 -2.04
C THR A 196 16.60 13.33 -0.60
N ARG A 197 17.66 13.27 0.23
CA ARG A 197 17.51 12.90 1.65
C ARG A 197 16.74 13.97 2.43
N GLN A 198 17.00 15.24 2.16
CA GLN A 198 16.27 16.33 2.81
C GLN A 198 14.81 16.34 2.39
N GLU A 199 14.54 16.10 1.11
CA GLU A 199 13.17 15.98 0.59
C GLU A 199 12.47 14.74 1.15
N LEU A 200 13.18 13.63 1.38
CA LEU A 200 12.66 12.45 2.06
C LEU A 200 12.26 12.74 3.52
N LEU A 201 13.14 13.40 4.27
CA LEU A 201 12.86 13.83 5.64
C LEU A 201 11.68 14.81 5.69
N ARG A 202 11.59 15.74 4.73
CA ARG A 202 10.46 16.66 4.60
C ARG A 202 9.18 15.88 4.33
N PHE A 203 9.20 14.97 3.36
CA PHE A 203 8.05 14.14 2.99
C PHE A 203 7.52 13.34 4.20
N TYR A 204 8.41 12.68 4.96
CA TYR A 204 8.02 12.00 6.20
C TYR A 204 7.37 12.98 7.20
N ASN A 205 8.04 14.10 7.47
CA ASN A 205 7.57 15.09 8.44
C ASN A 205 6.27 15.80 8.05
N GLU A 206 5.91 15.84 6.77
CA GLU A 206 4.68 16.47 6.28
C GLU A 206 3.53 15.48 6.13
N ASN A 207 3.82 14.19 5.97
CA ASN A 207 2.82 13.20 5.57
C ASN A 207 2.57 12.07 6.57
N TYR A 208 3.59 11.66 7.35
CA TYR A 208 3.48 10.56 8.32
C TYR A 208 2.92 11.09 9.64
N SER A 209 1.60 11.30 9.66
CA SER A 209 0.82 11.73 10.82
C SER A 209 0.00 10.59 11.41
N ALA A 210 -0.05 10.49 12.73
CA ALA A 210 -0.84 9.49 13.45
C ALA A 210 -2.32 9.42 13.00
N ASN A 211 -2.97 10.55 12.70
CA ASN A 211 -4.36 10.57 12.24
C ASN A 211 -4.58 10.02 10.81
N ARG A 212 -3.51 9.63 10.10
CA ARG A 212 -3.56 8.93 8.80
C ARG A 212 -3.16 7.46 8.92
N MET A 213 -2.95 6.97 10.14
CA MET A 213 -2.40 5.65 10.39
C MET A 213 -3.47 4.69 10.93
N HIS A 214 -3.51 3.50 10.33
CA HIS A 214 -4.35 2.39 10.79
C HIS A 214 -3.46 1.19 11.11
N LEU A 215 -3.50 0.76 12.37
CA LEU A 215 -2.74 -0.36 12.88
C LEU A 215 -3.65 -1.57 13.07
N VAL A 216 -3.19 -2.74 12.66
CA VAL A 216 -3.79 -4.02 13.04
C VAL A 216 -2.77 -4.82 13.82
N ILE A 217 -3.19 -5.36 14.97
CA ILE A 217 -2.40 -6.31 15.76
C ILE A 217 -3.15 -7.62 15.85
N TYR A 218 -2.46 -8.72 15.55
CA TYR A 218 -2.94 -10.07 15.70
C TYR A 218 -2.02 -10.79 16.70
N SER A 219 -2.56 -11.17 17.86
CA SER A 219 -1.75 -11.64 18.97
C SER A 219 -2.38 -12.81 19.72
N LYS A 220 -1.54 -13.59 20.41
CA LYS A 220 -1.97 -14.60 21.38
C LYS A 220 -2.49 -14.00 22.70
N ASP A 221 -2.10 -12.76 22.97
CA ASP A 221 -2.51 -12.00 24.14
C ASP A 221 -4.01 -11.63 24.09
N ASP A 222 -4.62 -11.47 25.26
CA ASP A 222 -5.98 -10.96 25.40
C ASP A 222 -6.07 -9.48 24.96
N LEU A 223 -7.30 -9.02 24.70
CA LEU A 223 -7.54 -7.68 24.16
C LEU A 223 -7.05 -6.56 25.09
N ASP A 224 -7.08 -6.73 26.41
CA ASP A 224 -6.70 -5.68 27.37
C ASP A 224 -5.17 -5.54 27.44
N LYS A 225 -4.46 -6.66 27.42
CA LYS A 225 -3.00 -6.69 27.31
C LYS A 225 -2.54 -6.09 25.97
N SER A 226 -3.16 -6.48 24.86
CA SER A 226 -2.85 -5.94 23.54
C SER A 226 -3.14 -4.45 23.43
N GLU A 227 -4.23 -3.97 24.02
CA GLU A 227 -4.56 -2.53 24.09
C GLU A 227 -3.50 -1.75 24.87
N SER A 228 -3.08 -2.28 26.02
CA SER A 228 -2.03 -1.65 26.84
C SER A 228 -0.70 -1.60 26.09
N LEU A 229 -0.36 -2.67 25.38
CA LEU A 229 0.85 -2.76 24.56
C LEU A 229 0.85 -1.72 23.43
N VAL A 230 -0.24 -1.61 22.65
CA VAL A 230 -0.29 -0.64 21.55
C VAL A 230 -0.24 0.81 22.03
N LYS A 231 -0.91 1.13 23.15
CA LYS A 231 -0.82 2.47 23.77
C LYS A 231 0.63 2.82 24.08
N ASN A 232 1.32 1.94 24.79
CA ASN A 232 2.71 2.16 25.21
C ASN A 232 3.69 2.36 24.05
N LYS A 233 3.49 1.66 22.92
CA LYS A 233 4.42 1.72 21.78
C LYS A 233 4.06 2.81 20.76
N PHE A 234 2.78 3.03 20.45
CA PHE A 234 2.37 3.86 19.31
C PHE A 234 1.85 5.26 19.67
N GLU A 235 1.58 5.56 20.95
CA GLU A 235 1.05 6.88 21.36
C GLU A 235 2.05 8.03 21.16
N LYS A 236 3.34 7.71 21.01
CA LYS A 236 4.41 8.67 20.71
C LYS A 236 4.47 9.11 19.24
N ILE A 237 3.72 8.46 18.34
CA ILE A 237 3.64 8.89 16.94
C ILE A 237 3.06 10.30 16.89
N ARG A 238 3.73 11.18 16.17
CA ARG A 238 3.33 12.58 16.04
C ARG A 238 1.98 12.67 15.31
N ASN A 239 1.02 13.34 15.93
CA ASN A 239 -0.21 13.74 15.28
C ASN A 239 -0.11 15.19 14.80
N MET A 240 -0.30 15.40 13.50
CA MET A 240 -0.30 16.72 12.85
C MET A 240 -1.71 17.14 12.41
N ASP A 241 -2.73 16.34 12.72
CA ASP A 241 -4.14 16.57 12.39
C ASP A 241 -4.36 16.91 10.91
N LEU A 242 -3.71 16.14 10.04
CA LEU A 242 -3.75 16.38 8.60
C LEU A 242 -5.13 16.07 8.04
N GLY A 243 -5.63 16.91 7.14
CA GLY A 243 -6.88 16.63 6.41
C GLY A 243 -6.83 15.33 5.60
N CYS A 244 -8.02 14.83 5.26
CA CYS A 244 -8.18 13.66 4.39
C CYS A 244 -7.49 13.90 3.05
N VAL A 245 -6.59 12.99 2.65
CA VAL A 245 -6.01 13.00 1.31
C VAL A 245 -7.13 12.73 0.31
N ASN A 246 -7.30 13.62 -0.65
CA ASN A 246 -8.28 13.48 -1.72
C ASN A 246 -7.67 14.01 -3.01
N PHE A 247 -7.66 13.18 -4.04
CA PHE A 247 -7.20 13.56 -5.38
C PHE A 247 -8.43 13.84 -6.24
N THR A 248 -8.63 15.11 -6.56
CA THR A 248 -9.78 15.55 -7.34
C THR A 248 -9.53 15.43 -8.84
N GLY A 249 -10.60 15.17 -9.59
CA GLY A 249 -10.55 15.04 -11.04
C GLY A 249 -10.66 13.59 -11.50
N GLN A 250 -10.86 13.41 -12.80
CA GLN A 250 -10.79 12.10 -13.43
C GLN A 250 -9.40 11.95 -14.06
N PRO A 251 -8.80 10.76 -14.02
CA PRO A 251 -7.49 10.52 -14.64
C PRO A 251 -7.53 10.62 -16.17
N CYS A 252 -8.70 10.52 -16.80
CA CYS A 252 -8.84 10.57 -18.26
C CYS A 252 -9.93 11.58 -18.64
N ASP A 253 -9.65 12.41 -19.65
CA ASP A 253 -10.61 13.27 -20.32
C ASP A 253 -10.97 12.72 -21.72
N SER A 254 -11.71 13.50 -22.52
CA SER A 254 -12.09 13.09 -23.88
C SER A 254 -10.91 12.81 -24.82
N GLU A 255 -9.76 13.44 -24.61
CA GLU A 255 -8.56 13.23 -25.44
C GLU A 255 -7.83 11.94 -25.07
N ASN A 256 -8.01 11.45 -23.84
CA ASN A 256 -7.44 10.18 -23.37
C ASN A 256 -8.33 8.96 -23.62
N LEU A 257 -9.56 9.18 -24.08
CA LEU A 257 -10.57 8.14 -24.33
C LEU A 257 -10.65 7.76 -25.80
N GLN A 258 -11.28 6.62 -26.08
CA GLN A 258 -11.49 6.10 -27.44
C GLN A 258 -10.20 5.87 -28.24
N ILE A 259 -9.08 5.65 -27.54
CA ILE A 259 -7.79 5.34 -28.14
C ILE A 259 -7.58 3.83 -28.30
N ILE A 260 -6.78 3.46 -29.29
CA ILE A 260 -6.29 2.09 -29.46
C ILE A 260 -4.78 2.09 -29.22
N VAL A 261 -4.35 1.33 -28.22
CA VAL A 261 -2.93 1.17 -27.90
C VAL A 261 -2.46 -0.18 -28.43
N LYS A 262 -1.49 -0.16 -29.35
CA LYS A 262 -0.77 -1.36 -29.81
C LYS A 262 0.59 -1.39 -29.14
N ALA A 263 0.81 -2.39 -28.28
CA ALA A 263 2.08 -2.56 -27.57
C ALA A 263 2.71 -3.90 -27.90
N VAL A 264 4.04 -3.92 -27.98
CA VAL A 264 4.83 -5.14 -28.18
C VAL A 264 5.17 -5.73 -26.81
N PRO A 265 4.67 -6.94 -26.48
CA PRO A 265 5.00 -7.60 -25.22
C PRO A 265 6.41 -8.19 -25.27
N ILE A 266 6.97 -8.47 -24.09
CA ILE A 266 8.22 -9.20 -23.93
C ILE A 266 7.95 -10.71 -24.06
N LYS A 267 6.93 -11.20 -23.37
CA LYS A 267 6.52 -12.60 -23.48
C LYS A 267 5.77 -12.83 -24.77
N GLN A 268 6.02 -13.98 -25.41
CA GLN A 268 5.20 -14.43 -26.54
C GLN A 268 3.75 -14.65 -26.08
N GLY A 269 2.82 -14.17 -26.89
CA GLY A 269 1.39 -14.29 -26.65
C GLY A 269 0.64 -13.07 -27.17
N HIS A 270 -0.67 -13.21 -27.27
CA HIS A 270 -1.55 -12.12 -27.70
C HIS A 270 -2.50 -11.76 -26.58
N LYS A 271 -2.63 -10.46 -26.31
CA LYS A 271 -3.59 -9.95 -25.34
C LYS A 271 -4.39 -8.82 -25.94
N LEU A 272 -5.71 -8.88 -25.79
CA LEU A 272 -6.60 -7.76 -26.06
C LEU A 272 -7.12 -7.25 -24.73
N ARG A 273 -7.00 -5.93 -24.50
CA ARG A 273 -7.39 -5.30 -23.25
C ARG A 273 -8.36 -4.17 -23.51
N PHE A 274 -9.52 -4.23 -22.88
CA PHE A 274 -10.44 -3.10 -22.82
C PHE A 274 -10.31 -2.46 -21.44
N VAL A 275 -10.37 -1.14 -21.39
CA VAL A 275 -10.24 -0.38 -20.15
C VAL A 275 -11.25 0.76 -20.19
N TRP A 276 -12.06 0.85 -19.14
CA TRP A 276 -12.99 1.96 -18.95
C TRP A 276 -12.65 2.63 -17.62
N PRO A 277 -12.40 3.95 -17.57
CA PRO A 277 -12.31 4.65 -16.30
C PRO A 277 -13.67 4.61 -15.61
N LEU A 278 -13.69 4.21 -14.34
CA LEU A 278 -14.87 4.27 -13.49
C LEU A 278 -14.58 5.13 -12.27
N THR A 279 -15.61 5.84 -11.81
CA THR A 279 -15.53 6.51 -10.50
C THR A 279 -15.44 5.44 -9.40
N PRO A 280 -14.56 5.59 -8.39
CA PRO A 280 -14.38 4.59 -7.34
C PRO A 280 -15.70 4.15 -6.70
N GLY A 281 -15.97 2.85 -6.76
CA GLY A 281 -17.19 2.23 -6.23
C GLY A 281 -17.24 2.16 -4.70
N ILE A 282 -16.22 2.66 -3.99
CA ILE A 282 -16.11 2.58 -2.52
C ILE A 282 -17.32 3.19 -1.80
N ARG A 283 -17.98 4.20 -2.40
CA ARG A 283 -19.21 4.80 -1.86
C ARG A 283 -20.43 3.89 -1.95
N HIS A 284 -20.39 2.88 -2.83
CA HIS A 284 -21.45 1.90 -3.08
C HIS A 284 -20.98 0.47 -2.76
N TYR A 285 -20.09 0.32 -1.78
CA TYR A 285 -19.48 -0.97 -1.46
C TYR A 285 -20.50 -2.02 -0.98
N LYS A 286 -21.65 -1.57 -0.43
CA LYS A 286 -22.74 -2.47 0.01
C LYS A 286 -23.57 -2.99 -1.16
N GLU A 287 -23.83 -2.15 -2.16
CA GLU A 287 -24.57 -2.52 -3.36
C GLU A 287 -23.69 -3.29 -4.35
N GLY A 288 -22.39 -3.00 -4.40
CA GLY A 288 -21.41 -3.66 -5.25
C GLY A 288 -21.76 -3.66 -6.75
N PRO A 289 -22.12 -2.52 -7.37
CA PRO A 289 -22.59 -2.48 -8.75
C PRO A 289 -21.53 -2.97 -9.76
N SER A 290 -20.27 -2.56 -9.57
CA SER A 290 -19.15 -3.01 -10.39
C SER A 290 -18.90 -4.51 -10.25
N ARG A 291 -19.03 -5.06 -9.04
CA ARG A 291 -18.95 -6.50 -8.78
C ARG A 291 -20.06 -7.27 -9.48
N TYR A 292 -21.28 -6.75 -9.47
CA TYR A 292 -22.42 -7.34 -10.18
C TYR A 292 -22.19 -7.40 -11.69
N LEU A 293 -21.75 -6.28 -12.29
CA LEU A 293 -21.38 -6.25 -13.71
C LEU A 293 -20.21 -7.20 -14.01
N GLY A 294 -19.22 -7.26 -13.11
CA GLY A 294 -18.10 -8.20 -13.17
C GLY A 294 -18.52 -9.64 -13.25
N HIS A 295 -19.47 -10.02 -12.39
CA HIS A 295 -20.03 -11.35 -12.39
C HIS A 295 -20.71 -11.69 -13.73
N LEU A 296 -21.48 -10.78 -14.32
CA LEU A 296 -22.19 -11.02 -15.57
C LEU A 296 -21.26 -11.08 -16.78
N VAL A 297 -20.34 -10.11 -16.92
CA VAL A 297 -19.44 -10.03 -18.08
C VAL A 297 -18.37 -11.11 -18.03
N GLY A 298 -17.84 -11.39 -16.83
CA GLY A 298 -16.87 -12.46 -16.58
C GLY A 298 -17.48 -13.84 -16.40
N HIS A 299 -18.79 -14.01 -16.59
CA HIS A 299 -19.43 -15.32 -16.50
C HIS A 299 -18.88 -16.26 -17.58
N GLU A 300 -18.67 -17.54 -17.25
CA GLU A 300 -18.07 -18.52 -18.17
C GLU A 300 -19.05 -19.62 -18.61
N GLY A 301 -20.26 -19.66 -18.06
CA GLY A 301 -21.29 -20.63 -18.42
C GLY A 301 -21.86 -20.43 -19.84
N GLU A 302 -22.71 -21.36 -20.27
CA GLU A 302 -23.38 -21.29 -21.57
C GLU A 302 -24.15 -19.98 -21.78
N GLY A 303 -24.06 -19.42 -22.98
CA GLY A 303 -24.65 -18.12 -23.32
C GLY A 303 -23.86 -16.89 -22.88
N SER A 304 -22.74 -17.06 -22.16
CA SER A 304 -21.87 -15.95 -21.78
C SER A 304 -21.04 -15.38 -22.94
N LEU A 305 -20.49 -14.18 -22.75
CA LEU A 305 -19.52 -13.57 -23.68
C LEU A 305 -18.31 -14.49 -23.89
N PHE A 306 -17.76 -15.06 -22.82
CA PHE A 306 -16.65 -16.00 -22.90
C PHE A 306 -17.01 -17.23 -23.73
N TYR A 307 -18.18 -17.83 -23.51
CA TYR A 307 -18.63 -19.01 -24.25
C TYR A 307 -18.69 -18.75 -25.76
N VAL A 308 -19.22 -17.60 -26.17
CA VAL A 308 -19.29 -17.20 -27.58
C VAL A 308 -17.89 -17.01 -28.18
N LEU A 309 -17.01 -16.26 -27.50
CA LEU A 309 -15.66 -15.99 -28.00
C LEU A 309 -14.80 -17.26 -28.08
N LYS A 310 -14.95 -18.17 -27.12
CA LYS A 310 -14.31 -19.49 -27.13
C LYS A 310 -14.78 -20.33 -28.31
N LYS A 311 -16.08 -20.34 -28.62
CA LYS A 311 -16.63 -21.07 -29.79
C LYS A 311 -16.13 -20.53 -31.13
N LEU A 312 -15.90 -19.22 -31.23
CA LEU A 312 -15.33 -18.60 -32.43
C LEU A 312 -13.82 -18.83 -32.59
N GLY A 313 -13.18 -19.56 -31.65
CA GLY A 313 -11.76 -19.86 -31.68
C GLY A 313 -10.85 -18.66 -31.36
N GLY A 314 -11.41 -17.59 -30.77
CA GLY A 314 -10.72 -16.31 -30.61
C GLY A 314 -10.39 -15.90 -29.17
N CYS A 315 -10.59 -16.79 -28.18
CA CYS A 315 -10.26 -16.50 -26.79
C CYS A 315 -10.15 -17.79 -25.96
N TYR A 316 -9.06 -17.93 -25.20
CA TYR A 316 -8.88 -19.04 -24.26
C TYR A 316 -9.33 -18.71 -22.84
N PHE A 317 -9.33 -17.43 -22.46
CA PHE A 317 -9.72 -16.97 -21.12
C PHE A 317 -10.14 -15.48 -21.11
N LEU A 318 -11.17 -15.17 -20.31
CA LEU A 318 -11.71 -13.82 -20.09
C LEU A 318 -11.68 -13.49 -18.59
N ILE A 319 -11.04 -12.38 -18.21
CA ILE A 319 -11.09 -11.85 -16.83
C ILE A 319 -11.69 -10.46 -16.82
N MET A 320 -12.60 -10.24 -15.87
CA MET A 320 -12.99 -8.90 -15.42
C MET A 320 -12.66 -8.70 -13.93
N PRO A 321 -11.44 -8.27 -13.59
CA PRO A 321 -11.10 -7.84 -12.25
C PRO A 321 -11.69 -6.45 -11.98
N GLU A 322 -12.33 -6.31 -10.83
CA GLU A 322 -12.57 -5.00 -10.22
C GLU A 322 -11.27 -4.61 -9.50
N SER A 323 -10.66 -3.48 -9.87
CA SER A 323 -9.63 -2.89 -9.00
C SER A 323 -10.33 -1.95 -8.02
N SER A 324 -10.62 -2.44 -6.82
CA SER A 324 -11.32 -1.68 -5.77
C SER A 324 -10.50 -0.52 -5.19
N ILE A 325 -9.25 -0.35 -5.62
CA ILE A 325 -8.29 0.65 -5.11
C ILE A 325 -7.78 1.59 -6.24
N HIS A 326 -8.11 1.32 -7.50
CA HIS A 326 -7.72 2.19 -8.62
C HIS A 326 -8.90 2.41 -9.57
N CYS A 327 -9.00 3.60 -10.17
CA CYS A 327 -10.14 4.05 -10.99
C CYS A 327 -10.39 3.26 -12.30
N PHE A 328 -9.96 2.01 -12.43
CA PHE A 328 -10.00 1.28 -13.71
C PHE A 328 -10.28 -0.22 -13.53
N PRO A 329 -11.45 -0.73 -13.95
CA PRO A 329 -11.57 -2.12 -14.39
C PRO A 329 -10.72 -2.36 -15.65
N THR A 330 -9.92 -3.43 -15.62
CA THR A 330 -9.01 -3.83 -16.72
C THR A 330 -9.43 -5.18 -17.27
N TYR A 331 -9.90 -5.26 -18.50
CA TYR A 331 -10.47 -6.48 -19.08
C TYR A 331 -9.41 -7.24 -19.84
N TRP A 332 -9.21 -8.52 -19.57
CA TRP A 332 -8.17 -9.32 -20.24
C TRP A 332 -8.79 -10.37 -21.15
N PHE A 333 -8.37 -10.36 -22.42
CA PHE A 333 -8.48 -11.49 -23.32
C PHE A 333 -7.08 -12.02 -23.57
N GLN A 334 -6.84 -13.32 -23.34
CA GLN A 334 -5.58 -13.98 -23.69
C GLN A 334 -5.82 -14.97 -24.83
N ASN A 335 -4.99 -14.84 -25.87
CA ASN A 335 -4.89 -15.74 -27.02
C ASN A 335 -3.62 -16.58 -26.89
#